data_AF-A0AAU6B3R6-F1
#
_entry.id   AF-A0AAU6B3R6-F1
#
_cell.length_a   1.000
_cell.length_b   1.000
_cell.length_c   1.000
_cell.angle_alpha   90.00
_cell.angle_beta   90.00
_cell.angle_gamma   90.00
#
_symmetry.space_group_name_H-M   'P 1'
#
loop_
_entity.id
_entity.type
_entity.pdbx_description
1 polymer ?
#
loop_
_entity_poly.entity_id
_entity_poly.type
_entity_poly.pdbx_seq_one_letter_code
_entity_poly.pdbx_strand_id
1 'polypeptide(L)' 'MTAADAPAETLSETPVEPLAENACPSCPHPLDSHDVIARRFCTATSAGHLDRGCVCGAAVNPHVRKKP' A
#
# COMPACT_ATOMS: atom_id res chain seq x y z
N MET A 1 22.79 -37.10 -35.20
CA MET A 1 22.43 -35.68 -35.28
C MET A 1 21.44 -35.45 -34.15
N THR A 2 21.94 -35.14 -32.95
CA THR A 2 21.15 -35.16 -31.71
C THR A 2 20.51 -33.80 -31.46
N ALA A 3 19.30 -33.85 -30.92
CA ALA A 3 18.33 -32.79 -30.72
C ALA A 3 18.77 -31.66 -29.77
N ALA A 4 18.29 -30.47 -30.13
CA ALA A 4 17.91 -29.30 -29.32
C ALA A 4 18.37 -29.25 -27.85
N ASP A 5 19.32 -28.34 -27.61
CA ASP A 5 19.58 -27.74 -26.30
C ASP A 5 18.91 -26.36 -26.27
N ALA A 6 18.00 -26.16 -25.32
CA ALA A 6 17.63 -24.85 -24.78
C ALA A 6 16.92 -25.05 -23.44
N PRO A 7 17.52 -24.67 -22.30
CA PRO A 7 16.85 -24.73 -21.01
C PRO A 7 16.00 -23.48 -20.76
N ALA A 8 14.80 -23.72 -20.24
CA ALA A 8 14.00 -22.90 -19.33
C ALA A 8 14.23 -21.37 -19.33
N GLU A 9 13.36 -20.64 -20.03
CA GLU A 9 13.10 -19.23 -19.76
C GLU A 9 12.46 -19.13 -18.37
N THR A 10 13.26 -18.70 -17.41
CA THR A 10 12.81 -18.43 -16.05
C THR A 10 12.08 -17.10 -16.08
N LEU A 11 10.74 -17.12 -15.99
CA LEU A 11 10.01 -15.90 -15.68
C LEU A 11 10.56 -15.38 -14.36
N SER A 12 11.18 -14.22 -14.42
CA SER A 12 11.63 -13.48 -13.25
C SER A 12 10.39 -13.04 -12.49
N GLU A 13 9.93 -13.90 -11.59
CA GLU A 13 9.00 -13.53 -10.54
C GLU A 13 9.73 -12.54 -9.65
N THR A 14 9.56 -11.25 -9.94
CA THR A 14 9.87 -10.20 -8.98
C THR A 14 9.08 -10.53 -7.72
N PRO A 15 9.74 -10.72 -6.55
CA PRO A 15 9.01 -10.88 -5.31
C PRO A 15 8.11 -9.67 -5.14
N VAL A 16 6.79 -9.89 -5.24
CA VAL A 16 5.81 -8.92 -4.77
C VAL A 16 6.04 -8.87 -3.27
N GLU A 17 6.85 -7.92 -2.80
CA GLU A 17 6.83 -7.57 -1.39
C GLU A 17 5.36 -7.36 -1.03
N PRO A 18 4.83 -8.06 -0.01
CA PRO A 18 3.44 -7.90 0.37
C PRO A 18 3.28 -6.42 0.71
N LEU A 19 2.57 -5.70 -0.16
CA LEU A 19 2.14 -4.32 0.05
C LEU A 19 1.60 -4.29 1.47
N ALA A 20 2.36 -3.64 2.34
CA ALA A 20 2.24 -3.73 3.78
C ALA A 20 0.77 -3.86 4.17
N GLU A 21 0.43 -4.95 4.83
CA GLU A 21 -0.94 -5.31 5.28
C GLU A 21 -1.59 -4.18 6.10
N ASN A 22 -0.77 -3.21 6.48
CA ASN A 22 -1.03 -2.06 7.29
C ASN A 22 -0.87 -0.73 6.54
N ALA A 23 -0.97 -0.67 5.20
CA ALA A 23 -0.96 0.59 4.44
C ALA A 23 -2.39 1.12 4.23
N CYS A 24 -2.60 2.43 4.38
CA CYS A 24 -3.90 3.02 4.05
C CYS A 24 -4.01 3.26 2.53
N PRO A 25 -5.12 2.84 1.89
CA PRO A 25 -5.34 3.08 0.46
C PRO A 25 -5.59 4.56 0.09
N SER A 26 -5.83 5.44 1.07
CA SER A 26 -6.22 6.84 0.84
C SER A 26 -5.16 7.88 1.27
N CYS A 27 -4.05 7.46 1.87
CA CYS A 27 -2.98 8.35 2.37
C CYS A 27 -1.66 7.58 2.58
N PRO A 28 -0.50 8.26 2.57
CA PRO A 28 0.81 7.60 2.51
C PRO A 28 1.36 7.06 3.85
N HIS A 29 0.51 6.89 4.87
CA HIS A 29 0.95 6.46 6.21
C HIS A 29 0.24 5.16 6.67
N PRO A 30 0.76 4.50 7.73
CA PRO A 30 0.22 3.21 8.16
C PRO A 30 -1.22 3.29 8.65
N LEU A 31 -1.99 2.22 8.41
CA LEU A 31 -3.36 2.05 8.86
C LEU A 31 -3.46 2.04 10.39
N ASP A 32 -2.43 1.58 11.11
CA ASP A 32 -2.36 1.64 12.58
C ASP A 32 -2.36 3.07 13.15
N SER A 33 -2.00 4.08 12.36
CA SER A 33 -2.14 5.49 12.78
C SER A 33 -3.58 5.98 12.77
N HIS A 34 -4.54 5.16 12.34
CA HIS A 34 -5.94 5.51 12.21
C HIS A 34 -6.72 5.04 13.43
N ASP A 35 -7.52 5.93 14.01
CA ASP A 35 -8.59 5.48 14.90
C ASP A 35 -9.66 4.70 14.12
N VAL A 36 -10.62 4.14 14.85
CA VAL A 36 -11.70 3.32 14.27
C VAL A 36 -12.52 4.09 13.22
N ILE A 37 -12.68 5.41 13.38
CA ILE A 37 -13.45 6.25 12.46
C ILE A 37 -12.66 6.50 11.17
N ALA A 38 -11.39 6.86 11.30
CA ALA A 38 -10.49 7.08 10.18
C ALA A 38 -10.34 5.79 9.34
N ARG A 39 -10.24 4.61 9.98
CA ARG A 39 -10.21 3.32 9.26
C ARG A 39 -11.47 3.10 8.42
N ARG A 40 -12.66 3.28 9.03
CA ARG A 40 -13.95 3.12 8.33
C ARG A 40 -14.10 4.10 7.17
N PHE A 41 -13.71 5.36 7.36
CA PHE A 41 -13.76 6.36 6.31
C PHE A 41 -12.89 5.98 5.11
N CYS A 42 -11.66 5.54 5.34
CA CYS A 42 -10.73 5.17 4.27
C CYS A 42 -11.19 3.92 3.52
N THR A 43 -11.71 2.91 4.23
CA THR A 43 -12.31 1.73 3.61
C THR A 43 -13.49 2.10 2.72
N ALA A 44 -14.41 2.93 3.19
CA ALA A 44 -15.57 3.36 2.41
C ALA A 44 -15.17 4.21 1.19
N THR A 45 -14.16 5.08 1.36
CA THR A 45 -13.63 5.92 0.27
C THR A 45 -13.02 5.07 -0.83
N SER A 46 -12.23 4.06 -0.45
CA SER A 46 -11.56 3.17 -1.39
C SER A 46 -12.54 2.22 -2.07
N ALA A 47 -13.47 1.62 -1.32
CA ALA A 47 -14.52 0.75 -1.87
C ALA A 47 -15.47 1.50 -2.81
N GLY A 48 -15.70 2.78 -2.55
CA GLY A 48 -16.53 3.65 -3.39
C GLY A 48 -15.80 4.27 -4.57
N HIS A 49 -14.50 4.01 -4.76
CA HIS A 49 -13.67 4.69 -5.76
C HIS A 49 -13.83 6.22 -5.74
N LEU A 50 -13.95 6.79 -4.53
CA LEU A 50 -14.17 8.22 -4.36
C LEU A 50 -12.83 8.95 -4.46
N ASP A 51 -12.75 9.94 -5.35
CA ASP A 51 -11.57 10.80 -5.50
C ASP A 51 -11.53 11.87 -4.40
N ARG A 52 -11.18 11.45 -3.18
CA ARG A 52 -10.99 12.32 -2.01
C ARG A 52 -9.91 11.77 -1.09
N GLY A 53 -9.20 12.66 -0.39
CA GLY A 53 -8.15 12.28 0.56
C GLY A 53 -8.67 11.72 1.88
N CYS A 54 -7.79 11.08 2.66
CA CYS A 54 -8.09 10.67 4.04
C CYS A 54 -8.50 11.87 4.93
N VAL A 55 -9.41 11.66 5.89
CA VAL A 55 -9.75 12.59 6.98
C VAL A 55 -8.65 12.78 8.04
N CYS A 56 -7.46 12.28 7.75
CA CYS A 56 -6.29 12.30 8.61
C CYS A 56 -5.82 13.76 8.83
N GLY A 57 -6.38 14.45 9.84
CA GLY A 57 -6.24 15.90 9.96
C GLY A 57 -6.41 16.53 11.34
N ALA A 58 -6.43 15.79 12.45
CA ALA A 58 -6.53 16.42 13.79
C ALA A 58 -5.71 15.75 14.90
N ALA A 59 -5.43 14.45 14.83
CA ALA A 59 -4.61 13.76 15.82
C ALA A 59 -3.28 13.35 15.18
N VAL A 60 -2.24 14.17 15.42
CA VAL A 60 -0.81 13.86 15.28
C VAL A 60 -0.40 13.01 14.07
N ASN A 61 0.17 13.65 13.06
CA ASN A 61 1.04 12.97 12.09
C ASN A 61 2.50 13.03 12.60
N PRO A 62 3.02 12.05 13.35
CA PRO A 62 4.41 12.04 13.77
C PRO A 62 5.39 11.83 12.60
N HIS A 63 4.90 11.38 11.43
CA HIS A 63 5.72 11.00 10.28
C HIS A 63 6.06 12.16 9.33
N VAL A 64 5.57 13.38 9.58
CA VAL A 64 5.92 14.59 8.80
C VAL A 64 7.05 15.41 9.41
N ARG A 65 7.51 15.12 10.64
CA ARG A 65 8.77 15.70 11.14
C ARG A 65 9.97 14.95 10.55
N LYS A 66 10.18 15.07 9.23
CA LYS A 66 11.55 14.98 8.69
C LYS A 66 12.32 16.18 9.27
N LYS A 67 13.31 15.89 10.11
CA LYS A 67 14.18 16.84 10.85
C LYS A 67 14.87 17.81 9.85
N PRO A 68 15.12 19.09 10.21
CA PRO A 68 15.68 20.09 9.29
C PRO A 68 17.04 19.70 8.70
#